data_AF-X1JN57-F1
#
_entry.id   AF-X1JN57-F1
#
_cell.length_a   1.000
_cell.length_b   1.000
_cell.length_c   1.000
_cell.angle_alpha   90.00
_cell.angle_beta   90.00
_cell.angle_gamma   90.00
#
_symmetry.space_group_name_H-M   'P 1'
#
loop_
_entity.id
_entity.type
_entity.pdbx_description
1 polymer ?
#
loop_
_entity_poly.entity_id
_entity_poly.type
_entity_poly.pdbx_seq_one_letter_code
_entity_poly.pdbx_strand_id
1 'polypeptide(L)'
;MEGAIIGILGSAIGTVLGGILTRVFSVVGIDYSAAMEGMSSTDIMMNPIFYPVFNLENLAFCFVLGVVIVTIACVIPARKAAKLEPTEALRQI
;
A
#
# COMPACT_ATOMS: atom_id res chain seq x y z
N MET A 1 -21.79 -2.56 -4.22
CA MET A 1 -21.55 -2.75 -2.78
C MET A 1 -20.36 -3.66 -2.51
N GLU A 2 -20.21 -4.75 -3.28
CA GLU A 2 -19.11 -5.72 -3.12
C GLU A 2 -17.72 -5.06 -3.20
N GLY A 3 -17.48 -4.15 -4.15
CA GLY A 3 -16.20 -3.44 -4.25
C GLY A 3 -15.80 -2.64 -3.00
N ALA A 4 -16.76 -2.08 -2.26
CA ALA A 4 -16.48 -1.37 -1.02
C ALA A 4 -16.09 -2.34 0.12
N ILE A 5 -16.75 -3.49 0.20
CA ILE A 5 -16.43 -4.54 1.19
C ILE A 5 -15.03 -5.09 0.93
N ILE A 6 -14.71 -5.38 -0.34
CA ILE A 6 -13.39 -5.84 -0.76
C ILE A 6 -12.33 -4.77 -0.48
N GLY A 7 -12.65 -3.49 -0.71
CA GLY A 7 -11.78 -2.36 -0.40
C GLY A 7 -11.47 -2.21 1.10
N ILE A 8 -12.46 -2.37 1.97
CA ILE A 8 -12.28 -2.35 3.42
C ILE A 8 -11.40 -3.51 3.88
N LEU A 9 -11.68 -4.73 3.43
CA LEU A 9 -10.91 -5.92 3.80
C LEU A 9 -9.47 -5.84 3.29
N GLY A 10 -9.28 -5.46 2.03
CA GLY A 10 -7.95 -5.32 1.42
C GLY A 10 -7.12 -4.25 2.12
N SER A 11 -7.73 -3.12 2.46
CA SER A 11 -7.06 -2.05 3.20
C SER A 11 -6.75 -2.45 4.63
N ALA A 12 -7.65 -3.17 5.31
CA ALA A 12 -7.42 -3.64 6.68
C ALA A 12 -6.21 -4.58 6.73
N ILE A 13 -6.16 -5.57 5.82
CA ILE A 13 -5.06 -6.52 5.73
C ILE A 13 -3.76 -5.79 5.34
N GLY A 14 -3.81 -4.90 4.34
CA GLY A 14 -2.66 -4.13 3.89
C GLY A 14 -2.08 -3.23 4.98
N THR A 15 -2.94 -2.52 5.72
CA THR A 15 -2.53 -1.66 6.83
C THR A 15 -1.95 -2.47 7.98
N VAL A 16 -2.54 -3.61 8.36
CA VAL A 16 -1.99 -4.46 9.43
C VAL A 16 -0.61 -5.00 9.04
N LEU A 17 -0.48 -5.56 7.83
CA LEU A 17 0.80 -6.09 7.34
C LEU A 17 1.85 -4.97 7.22
N GLY A 18 1.49 -3.85 6.61
CA GLY A 18 2.37 -2.69 6.47
C GLY A 18 2.82 -2.13 7.83
N GLY A 19 1.89 -2.02 8.78
CA GLY A 19 2.19 -1.57 10.14
C GLY A 19 3.13 -2.52 10.89
N ILE A 20 2.91 -3.83 10.80
CA ILE A 20 3.82 -4.84 11.37
C ILE A 20 5.21 -4.68 10.74
N LEU A 21 5.29 -4.56 9.42
CA LEU A 21 6.54 -4.42 8.69
C LEU A 21 7.29 -3.15 9.12
N THR A 22 6.62 -1.99 9.12
CA THR A 22 7.20 -0.72 9.59
C THR A 22 7.67 -0.82 11.04
N ARG A 23 6.94 -1.51 11.92
CA ARG A 23 7.34 -1.68 13.32
C ARG A 23 8.56 -2.59 13.48
N VAL A 24 8.68 -3.65 12.67
CA VAL A 24 9.88 -4.52 12.68
C VAL A 24 11.10 -3.75 12.18
N PHE A 25 10.98 -3.07 11.04
CA PHE A 25 12.09 -2.27 10.51
C PHE A 25 12.43 -1.07 11.39
N SER A 26 11.47 -0.51 12.13
CA SER A 26 11.68 0.55 13.12
C SER A 26 12.64 0.13 14.23
N VAL A 27 12.73 -1.17 14.56
CA VAL A 27 13.60 -1.69 15.62
C VAL A 27 14.90 -2.26 15.05
N VAL A 28 14.82 -3.01 13.94
CA VAL A 28 16.00 -3.63 13.31
C VAL A 28 16.86 -2.58 12.60
N GLY A 29 16.25 -1.48 12.14
CA GLY A 29 16.91 -0.52 11.26
C GLY A 29 17.07 -1.07 9.84
N ILE A 30 17.13 -0.18 8.87
CA ILE A 30 17.45 -0.52 7.49
C ILE A 30 18.89 -0.06 7.25
N ASP A 31 19.77 -1.01 6.99
CA ASP A 31 21.18 -0.75 6.71
C ASP A 31 21.36 -0.31 5.25
N TYR A 32 21.68 0.97 5.04
CA TYR A 32 22.00 1.55 3.74
C TYR A 32 23.51 1.70 3.52
N SER A 33 24.36 1.08 4.36
CA SER A 33 25.82 1.23 4.28
C SER A 33 26.34 0.87 2.88
N ALA A 34 25.89 -0.25 2.32
CA ALA A 34 26.30 -0.71 0.99
C ALA A 34 25.89 0.24 -0.16
N ALA A 35 24.81 1.01 0.01
CA ALA A 35 24.39 2.01 -0.98
C ALA A 35 25.15 3.34 -0.84
N MET A 36 25.71 3.61 0.35
CA MET A 36 26.45 4.83 0.68
C MET A 36 27.97 4.68 0.52
N GLU A 37 28.49 3.47 0.31
CA GLU A 37 29.93 3.23 0.04
C GLU A 37 30.48 4.05 -1.15
N GLY A 38 29.66 4.33 -2.17
CA GLY A 38 30.02 5.19 -3.30
C GLY A 38 30.00 6.70 -3.02
N MET A 39 29.49 7.12 -1.87
CA MET A 39 29.34 8.53 -1.44
C MET A 39 30.38 8.93 -0.37
N SER A 40 31.20 7.97 0.07
CA SER A 40 32.26 8.08 1.09
C SER A 40 33.35 9.13 0.82
N SER A 41 33.39 9.74 -0.37
CA SER A 41 34.37 10.77 -0.75
C SER A 41 34.00 12.18 -0.28
N THR A 42 32.81 12.37 0.29
CA THR A 42 32.38 13.66 0.87
C THR A 42 32.20 13.45 2.36
N ASP A 43 32.88 14.25 3.19
CA ASP A 43 32.95 14.24 4.68
C ASP A 43 31.60 14.33 5.42
N ILE A 44 30.63 13.49 5.08
CA ILE A 44 29.34 13.39 5.75
C ILE A 44 29.35 12.07 6.51
N MET A 45 29.80 12.12 7.78
CA MET A 45 29.58 11.04 8.74
C MET A 45 28.08 10.95 9.06
N MET A 46 27.30 10.44 8.12
CA MET A 46 25.88 10.14 8.29
C MET A 46 25.77 8.68 8.73
N ASN A 47 25.02 8.41 9.80
CA ASN A 47 24.78 7.05 10.24
C ASN A 47 24.00 6.31 9.14
N PRO A 48 24.55 5.24 8.54
CA PRO A 48 23.96 4.59 7.37
C PRO A 48 22.73 3.74 7.70
N ILE A 49 22.35 3.63 8.98
CA ILE A 49 21.20 2.87 9.44
C ILE A 49 20.01 3.81 9.61
N PHE A 50 18.99 3.62 8.77
CA PHE A 50 17.74 4.38 8.81
C PHE A 50 16.67 3.62 9.61
N TYR A 51 16.07 4.28 10.60
CA TYR A 51 14.98 3.73 11.40
C TYR A 51 13.67 4.38 10.97
N PRO A 52 12.74 3.64 10.34
CA PRO A 52 11.44 4.18 9.99
C PRO A 52 10.64 4.50 11.25
N VAL A 53 9.92 5.62 11.24
CA VAL A 53 9.09 6.06 12.36
C VAL A 53 7.72 5.39 12.27
N PHE A 54 7.37 4.63 13.29
CA PHE A 54 6.05 4.02 13.40
C PHE A 54 5.07 4.98 14.10
N ASN A 55 4.13 5.54 13.34
CA ASN A 55 3.07 6.42 13.86
C ASN A 55 1.68 5.83 13.58
N LEU A 56 0.83 5.78 14.60
CA LEU A 56 -0.52 5.25 14.48
C LEU A 56 -1.43 6.14 13.62
N GLU A 57 -1.18 7.45 13.62
CA GLU A 57 -1.88 8.42 12.76
C GLU A 57 -1.64 8.14 11.27
N ASN A 58 -0.39 7.96 10.86
CA ASN A 58 -0.05 7.54 9.49
C ASN A 58 -0.70 6.21 9.12
N LEU A 59 -0.77 5.27 10.07
CA LEU A 59 -1.37 3.96 9.83
C LEU A 59 -2.87 4.08 9.52
N ALA A 60 -3.60 4.89 10.29
CA ALA A 60 -5.01 5.18 10.06
C ALA A 60 -5.23 5.95 8.75
N PHE A 61 -4.36 6.93 8.45
CA PHE A 61 -4.40 7.66 7.19
C PHE A 61 -4.22 6.72 5.98
N CYS A 62 -3.22 5.84 6.02
CA CYS A 62 -2.97 4.84 4.96
C CYS A 62 -4.15 3.87 4.78
N PHE A 63 -4.82 3.48 5.87
CA PHE A 63 -6.02 2.65 5.79
C PHE A 63 -7.14 3.35 5.03
N VAL A 64 -7.49 4.58 5.41
CA VAL A 64 -8.56 5.35 4.75
C VAL A 64 -8.21 5.60 3.28
N LEU A 65 -6.96 5.97 3.01
CA LEU A 65 -6.48 6.19 1.65
C LEU A 65 -6.57 4.92 0.80
N GLY A 66 -6.19 3.77 1.37
CA GLY A 66 -6.34 2.46 0.72
C GLY A 66 -7.80 2.16 0.35
N VAL A 67 -8.74 2.38 1.27
CA VAL A 67 -10.16 2.12 1.04
C VAL A 67 -10.69 3.00 -0.10
N VAL A 68 -10.30 4.28 -0.10
CA VAL A 68 -10.68 5.23 -1.14
C VAL A 68 -10.13 4.80 -2.50
N ILE A 69 -8.83 4.46 -2.59
CA ILE A 69 -8.20 4.05 -3.85
C ILE A 69 -8.86 2.78 -4.40
N VAL A 70 -9.07 1.75 -3.58
CA VAL A 70 -9.70 0.50 -4.05
C VAL A 70 -11.14 0.76 -4.50
N THR A 71 -11.88 1.57 -3.75
CA THR A 71 -13.26 1.93 -4.11
C THR A 71 -13.30 2.60 -5.48
N ILE A 72 -12.40 3.56 -5.74
CA ILE A 72 -12.29 4.24 -7.05
C ILE A 72 -11.88 3.25 -8.14
N ALA A 73 -10.90 2.39 -7.88
CA ALA A 73 -10.42 1.38 -8.83
C ALA A 73 -11.53 0.41 -9.26
N CYS A 74 -12.43 0.04 -8.33
CA CYS A 74 -13.58 -0.82 -8.62
C CYS A 74 -14.67 -0.16 -9.47
N VAL A 75 -14.73 1.18 -9.55
CA VAL A 75 -15.76 1.88 -10.34
C VAL A 75 -15.59 1.62 -11.84
N ILE A 76 -14.35 1.57 -12.35
CA ILE A 76 -14.08 1.35 -13.78
C ILE A 76 -14.62 0.00 -14.29
N PRO A 77 -14.25 -1.15 -13.69
CA PRO A 77 -14.77 -2.45 -14.13
C PRO A 77 -16.27 -2.58 -13.83
N ALA A 78 -16.78 -2.02 -12.72
CA ALA A 78 -18.21 -2.06 -12.41
C ALA A 78 -19.05 -1.34 -13.47
N ARG A 79 -18.58 -0.18 -13.96
CA ARG A 79 -19.25 0.55 -15.06
C ARG A 79 -19.18 -0.21 -16.39
N LYS A 80 -18.07 -0.91 -16.65
CA LYS A 80 -17.94 -1.75 -17.85
C LYS A 80 -18.89 -2.94 -17.79
N ALA A 81 -19.00 -3.60 -16.63
CA ALA A 81 -19.93 -4.70 -16.41
C ALA A 81 -21.40 -4.27 -16.55
N ALA A 82 -21.76 -3.11 -16.01
CA ALA A 82 -23.12 -2.57 -16.10
C ALA A 82 -23.57 -2.18 -17.52
N LYS A 83 -22.62 -2.02 -18.46
CA LYS A 83 -22.90 -1.69 -19.87
C LYS A 83 -22.91 -2.90 -20.80
N LEU A 84 -22.64 -4.12 -20.30
CA LEU A 84 -22.75 -5.33 -21.11
C LEU A 84 -24.22 -5.57 -21.47
N GLU A 85 -24.50 -5.72 -22.76
CA GLU A 85 -25.84 -6.07 -23.19
C GLU A 85 -26.20 -7.50 -22.75
N PRO A 86 -27.46 -7.77 -22.34
CA PRO A 86 -27.87 -9.08 -21.84
C PRO A 86 -27.60 -10.22 -22.83
N THR A 87 -27.66 -9.91 -24.12
CA THR A 87 -27.39 -10.82 -25.23
C THR A 87 -25.91 -11.22 -25.32
N GLU A 88 -24.98 -10.29 -25.04
CA GLU A 88 -23.54 -10.60 -24.99
C GLU A 88 -23.17 -11.37 -23.72
N ALA A 89 -23.80 -11.05 -22.59
CA ALA A 89 -23.57 -11.74 -21.32
C ALA A 89 -23.97 -13.23 -21.37
N LEU A 90 -25.04 -13.56 -22.09
CA LEU A 90 -25.50 -14.94 -22.28
C LEU A 90 -24.71 -15.71 -23.34
N ARG A 91 -24.00 -15.02 -24.25
CA ARG A 91 -23.19 -15.66 -25.30
C ARG A 91 -21.83 -16.16 -24.80
N GLN A 92 -21.41 -15.74 -23.61
CA GLN A 92 -20.17 -16.20 -22.97
C GLN A 92 -20.35 -17.46 -22.09
N ILE A 93 -21.58 -17.98 -21.97
CA ILE A 93 -21.90 -19.27 -21.35
C ILE A 93 -22.02 -20.33 -22.44
#